data_AF-A0A444IQI0-F1
#
_entry.id   AF-A0A444IQI0-F1
#
_cell.length_a   1.000
_cell.length_b   1.000
_cell.length_c   1.000
_cell.angle_alpha   90.00
_cell.angle_beta   90.00
_cell.angle_gamma   90.00
#
_symmetry.space_group_name_H-M   'P 1'
#
loop_
_entity.id
_entity.type
_entity.pdbx_description
1 polymer ?
#
loop_
_entity_poly.entity_id
_entity_poly.type
_entity_poly.pdbx_seq_one_letter_code
_entity_poly.pdbx_strand_id
1 'polypeptide(L)'
;MSKQQSSFELNDLRENSHVEQYNGILDQLDLPPGIVEFLQKNQRKIWTVVTIIAVVIISTALYDSYSTYSLNKAAKAYDAALLLEGEQRATALNTVKEDFSSTPSAVWGQIQLTHIDQEAGKYKEAIDRLESLKSELGKEDLLNPLVLANLGALYEQNQQLDKAVAAYELLHKREGYEALALSNLGRLYESMEKKEQAVATYQRYMSLTEKKGEAGPAQNSLARDMVQASLNRILQ
;
A
#
# COMPACT_ATOMS: atom_id res chain seq x y z
N MET A 1 -15.94 42.66 -80.02
CA MET A 1 -15.91 41.27 -80.55
C MET A 1 -15.20 40.41 -79.52
N SER A 2 -15.70 39.32 -78.95
CA SER A 2 -16.91 38.52 -79.16
C SER A 2 -17.37 38.01 -77.79
N LYS A 3 -18.68 37.85 -77.63
CA LYS A 3 -19.41 37.44 -76.44
C LYS A 3 -20.13 36.16 -76.83
N GLN A 4 -19.72 35.00 -76.33
CA GLN A 4 -20.50 33.75 -76.39
C GLN A 4 -20.08 32.90 -75.19
N GLN A 5 -20.89 32.69 -74.15
CA GLN A 5 -22.24 32.13 -74.00
C GLN A 5 -22.10 30.81 -73.23
N SER A 6 -22.59 30.86 -72.00
CA SER A 6 -22.75 29.75 -71.07
C SER A 6 -23.66 28.67 -71.68
N SER A 7 -23.23 27.42 -71.59
CA SER A 7 -24.05 26.22 -71.80
C SER A 7 -23.85 25.28 -70.61
N PHE A 8 -24.20 25.74 -69.41
CA PHE A 8 -24.44 24.87 -68.27
C PHE A 8 -25.87 24.32 -68.42
N GLU A 9 -26.01 23.14 -69.03
CA GLU A 9 -27.24 22.36 -68.97
C GLU A 9 -27.38 21.76 -67.56
N LEU A 10 -28.23 22.40 -66.76
CA LEU A 10 -28.57 22.02 -65.38
C LEU A 10 -29.61 20.88 -65.32
N ASN A 11 -29.58 19.94 -66.27
CA ASN A 11 -30.61 18.91 -66.40
C ASN A 11 -30.15 17.44 -66.28
N ASP A 12 -28.85 17.16 -66.12
CA ASP A 12 -28.35 15.79 -65.92
C ASP A 12 -28.04 15.44 -64.44
N LEU A 13 -28.64 16.18 -63.50
CA LEU A 13 -28.56 15.87 -62.06
C LEU A 13 -29.81 15.18 -61.51
N ARG A 14 -30.56 14.47 -62.35
CA ARG A 14 -31.56 13.50 -61.89
C ARG A 14 -31.23 12.16 -62.52
N GLU A 15 -31.35 11.11 -61.70
CA GLU A 15 -31.19 9.71 -62.08
C GLU A 15 -29.76 9.15 -61.97
N ASN A 16 -29.20 9.24 -60.76
CA ASN A 16 -28.63 8.06 -60.09
C ASN A 16 -28.50 8.34 -58.59
N SER A 17 -29.64 8.51 -57.92
CA SER A 17 -29.70 8.32 -56.48
C SER A 17 -29.73 6.82 -56.21
N HIS A 18 -28.59 6.15 -56.35
CA HIS A 18 -28.33 5.02 -55.46
C HIS A 18 -28.26 5.63 -54.06
N VAL A 19 -29.43 5.73 -53.43
CA VAL A 19 -29.52 5.81 -51.99
C VAL A 19 -28.80 4.55 -51.54
N GLU A 20 -27.54 4.68 -51.14
CA GLU A 20 -26.90 3.66 -50.33
C GLU A 20 -27.84 3.49 -49.14
N GLN A 21 -28.69 2.46 -49.22
CA GLN A 21 -29.47 1.98 -48.11
C GLN A 21 -28.42 1.62 -47.07
N TYR A 22 -28.23 2.53 -46.10
CA TYR A 22 -27.53 2.23 -44.88
C TYR A 22 -28.35 1.13 -44.20
N ASN A 23 -28.09 -0.12 -44.59
CA ASN A 23 -28.57 -1.30 -43.91
C ASN A 23 -27.96 -1.21 -42.51
N GLY A 24 -28.74 -0.67 -41.58
CA GLY A 24 -28.30 -0.46 -40.23
C GLY A 24 -27.93 -1.82 -39.63
N ILE A 25 -26.95 -1.82 -38.74
CA ILE A 25 -26.53 -3.03 -37.99
C ILE A 25 -27.75 -3.74 -37.36
N LEU A 26 -28.82 -2.99 -37.06
CA LEU A 26 -30.08 -3.49 -36.50
C LEU A 26 -30.89 -4.39 -37.46
N ASP A 27 -30.83 -4.15 -38.77
CA ASP A 27 -31.61 -4.90 -39.78
C ASP A 27 -30.94 -6.23 -40.13
N GLN A 28 -29.62 -6.33 -39.95
CA GLN A 28 -28.86 -7.59 -40.14
C GLN A 28 -29.00 -8.57 -38.98
N LEU A 29 -29.46 -8.09 -37.82
CA LEU A 29 -29.54 -8.86 -36.58
C LEU A 29 -30.88 -9.58 -36.37
N ASP A 30 -31.78 -9.53 -37.36
CA ASP A 30 -33.13 -10.14 -37.36
C ASP A 30 -33.89 -9.93 -36.03
N LEU A 31 -33.79 -8.71 -35.51
CA LEU A 31 -34.30 -8.35 -34.19
C LEU A 31 -35.84 -8.18 -34.22
N PRO A 32 -36.57 -8.64 -33.19
CA PRO A 32 -38.00 -8.40 -33.06
C PRO A 32 -38.37 -6.90 -33.18
N PRO A 33 -39.50 -6.54 -33.82
CA PRO A 33 -39.83 -5.16 -34.15
C PRO A 33 -39.91 -4.24 -32.93
N GLY A 34 -40.39 -4.74 -31.78
CA GLY A 34 -40.41 -3.97 -30.53
C GLY A 34 -39.02 -3.64 -29.95
N ILE A 35 -38.01 -4.47 -30.22
CA ILE A 35 -36.62 -4.21 -29.81
C ILE A 35 -36.00 -3.15 -30.72
N VAL A 36 -36.26 -3.22 -32.03
CA VAL A 36 -35.78 -2.22 -33.01
C VAL A 36 -36.34 -0.84 -32.68
N GLU A 37 -37.65 -0.72 -32.44
CA GLU A 37 -38.27 0.55 -32.03
C GLU A 37 -37.68 1.09 -30.72
N PHE A 38 -37.42 0.21 -29.73
CA PHE A 38 -36.83 0.60 -28.46
C PHE A 38 -35.39 1.14 -28.62
N LEU A 39 -34.56 0.46 -29.41
CA LEU A 39 -33.17 0.83 -29.68
C LEU A 39 -33.09 2.15 -30.46
N GLN A 40 -33.95 2.33 -31.47
CA GLN A 40 -34.04 3.58 -32.23
C GLN A 40 -34.49 4.74 -31.35
N LYS A 41 -35.54 4.55 -30.52
CA LYS A 41 -36.07 5.57 -29.62
C LYS A 41 -35.08 5.98 -28.53
N ASN A 42 -34.27 5.05 -28.02
CA ASN A 42 -33.33 5.29 -26.92
C ASN A 42 -31.86 5.35 -27.36
N GLN A 43 -31.58 5.46 -28.66
CA GLN A 43 -30.24 5.34 -29.24
C GLN A 43 -29.19 6.21 -28.52
N ARG A 44 -29.48 7.50 -28.29
CA ARG A 44 -28.55 8.42 -27.61
C ARG A 44 -28.21 7.98 -26.19
N LYS A 45 -29.22 7.52 -25.42
CA LYS A 45 -29.02 7.07 -24.03
C LYS A 45 -28.21 5.78 -23.98
N ILE A 46 -28.48 4.86 -24.90
CA ILE A 46 -27.74 3.59 -25.03
C ILE A 46 -26.27 3.89 -25.35
N TRP A 47 -25.99 4.78 -26.30
CA TRP A 47 -24.62 5.21 -26.60
C TRP A 47 -23.93 5.83 -25.39
N THR A 48 -24.60 6.70 -24.62
CA THR A 48 -24.04 7.24 -23.36
C THR A 48 -23.67 6.13 -22.38
N VAL A 49 -24.56 5.15 -22.15
CA VAL A 49 -24.30 4.03 -21.24
C VAL A 49 -23.15 3.16 -21.76
N VAL A 50 -23.11 2.83 -23.05
CA VAL A 50 -22.03 2.05 -23.67
C VAL A 50 -20.70 2.77 -23.55
N THR A 51 -20.65 4.09 -23.80
CA THR A 51 -19.44 4.89 -23.64
C THR A 51 -18.97 4.90 -22.19
N ILE A 52 -19.86 5.06 -21.21
CA ILE A 52 -19.51 5.00 -19.79
C ILE A 52 -18.92 3.63 -19.44
N ILE A 53 -19.57 2.54 -19.88
CA ILE A 53 -19.08 1.17 -19.65
C ILE A 53 -17.71 0.98 -20.29
N ALA A 54 -17.53 1.41 -21.54
CA ALA A 54 -16.24 1.30 -22.24
C ALA A 54 -15.14 2.10 -21.53
N VAL A 55 -15.42 3.32 -21.08
CA VAL A 55 -14.47 4.14 -20.31
C VAL A 55 -14.11 3.45 -19.01
N VAL A 56 -15.09 2.91 -18.26
CA VAL A 56 -14.82 2.17 -17.02
C VAL A 56 -13.93 0.95 -17.28
N ILE A 57 -14.23 0.15 -18.30
CA ILE A 57 -13.43 -1.03 -18.67
C ILE A 57 -12.00 -0.62 -19.04
N ILE A 58 -11.84 0.37 -19.92
CA ILE A 58 -10.52 0.87 -20.34
C ILE A 58 -9.75 1.44 -19.14
N SER A 59 -10.39 2.23 -18.28
CA SER A 59 -9.78 2.77 -17.07
C SER A 59 -9.33 1.66 -16.13
N THR A 60 -10.14 0.62 -15.91
CA THR A 60 -9.73 -0.53 -15.08
C THR A 60 -8.57 -1.31 -15.69
N ALA A 61 -8.57 -1.53 -17.01
CA ALA A 61 -7.49 -2.25 -17.70
C ALA A 61 -6.18 -1.45 -17.71
N LEU A 62 -6.24 -0.14 -17.96
CA LEU A 62 -5.08 0.75 -17.89
C LEU A 62 -4.53 0.83 -16.46
N TYR A 63 -5.40 0.90 -15.46
CA TYR A 63 -5.00 0.92 -14.06
C TYR A 63 -4.32 -0.39 -13.65
N ASP A 64 -4.89 -1.55 -14.02
CA ASP A 64 -4.33 -2.86 -13.71
C ASP A 64 -2.96 -3.08 -14.40
N SER A 65 -2.86 -2.69 -15.67
CA SER A 65 -1.60 -2.73 -16.42
C SER A 65 -0.53 -1.83 -15.82
N TYR A 66 -0.89 -0.61 -15.39
CA TYR A 66 0.04 0.32 -14.77
C TYR A 66 0.49 -0.17 -13.39
N SER A 67 -0.46 -0.65 -12.57
CA SER A 67 -0.19 -1.19 -11.24
C SER A 67 0.78 -2.37 -11.31
N THR A 68 0.51 -3.36 -12.17
CA THR A 68 1.34 -4.56 -12.32
C THR A 68 2.73 -4.21 -12.86
N TYR A 69 2.82 -3.26 -13.80
CA TYR A 69 4.10 -2.79 -14.32
C TYR A 69 4.94 -2.11 -13.22
N SER A 70 4.33 -1.20 -12.45
CA SER A 70 4.99 -0.48 -11.37
C SER A 70 5.47 -1.42 -10.27
N LEU A 71 4.62 -2.36 -9.83
CA LEU A 71 4.94 -3.35 -8.80
C LEU A 71 6.16 -4.22 -9.18
N ASN A 72 6.18 -4.77 -10.39
CA ASN A 72 7.29 -5.61 -10.83
C ASN A 72 8.61 -4.85 -10.96
N LYS A 73 8.55 -3.60 -11.45
CA LYS A 73 9.74 -2.76 -11.59
C LYS A 73 10.27 -2.33 -10.21
N ALA A 74 9.38 -1.96 -9.30
CA ALA A 74 9.71 -1.62 -7.93
C ALA A 74 10.35 -2.78 -7.18
N ALA A 75 9.78 -3.98 -7.29
CA ALA A 75 10.33 -5.20 -6.69
C ALA A 75 11.74 -5.48 -7.20
N LYS A 76 11.94 -5.45 -8.52
CA LYS A 76 13.26 -5.66 -9.13
C LYS A 76 14.29 -4.60 -8.72
N ALA A 77 13.88 -3.34 -8.63
CA ALA A 77 14.75 -2.24 -8.19
C ALA A 77 15.12 -2.38 -6.71
N TYR A 78 14.16 -2.78 -5.87
CA TYR A 78 14.38 -3.05 -4.46
C TYR A 78 15.34 -4.23 -4.25
N ASP A 79 15.12 -5.34 -4.94
CA ASP A 79 16.02 -6.51 -4.87
C ASP A 79 17.44 -6.14 -5.30
N ALA A 80 17.59 -5.37 -6.38
CA ALA A 80 18.88 -4.86 -6.82
C ALA A 80 19.53 -3.95 -5.77
N ALA A 81 18.75 -3.11 -5.08
CA ALA A 81 19.26 -2.24 -4.02
C ALA A 81 19.81 -3.04 -2.83
N LEU A 82 19.15 -4.15 -2.45
CA LEU A 82 19.60 -5.01 -1.35
C LEU A 82 20.95 -5.68 -1.60
N LEU A 83 21.34 -5.88 -2.87
CA LEU A 83 22.64 -6.44 -3.25
C LEU A 83 23.80 -5.43 -3.12
N LEU A 84 23.50 -4.13 -3.07
CA LEU A 84 24.50 -3.08 -2.88
C LEU A 84 24.88 -2.96 -1.40
N GLU A 85 25.94 -2.22 -1.09
CA GLU A 85 26.37 -1.96 0.30
C GLU A 85 26.57 -0.47 0.57
N GLY A 86 26.55 -0.08 1.85
CA GLY A 86 26.80 1.28 2.30
C GLY A 86 25.90 2.34 1.65
N GLU A 87 26.52 3.43 1.20
CA GLU A 87 25.81 4.59 0.63
C GLU A 87 25.09 4.26 -0.69
N GLN A 88 25.61 3.32 -1.47
CA GLN A 88 25.00 2.90 -2.73
C GLN A 88 23.66 2.20 -2.49
N ARG A 89 23.59 1.34 -1.46
CA ARG A 89 22.33 0.72 -1.00
C ARG A 89 21.33 1.79 -0.59
N ALA A 90 21.74 2.74 0.26
CA ALA A 90 20.85 3.82 0.71
C ALA A 90 20.34 4.68 -0.46
N THR A 91 21.21 5.01 -1.42
CA THR A 91 20.80 5.78 -2.61
C THR A 91 19.78 5.02 -3.44
N ALA A 92 20.03 3.74 -3.73
CA ALA A 92 19.12 2.91 -4.51
C ALA A 92 17.76 2.72 -3.81
N LEU A 93 17.75 2.50 -2.49
CA LEU A 93 16.51 2.41 -1.71
C LEU A 93 15.73 3.73 -1.70
N ASN A 94 16.41 4.88 -1.64
CA ASN A 94 15.77 6.19 -1.80
C ASN A 94 15.14 6.34 -3.19
N THR A 95 15.82 5.90 -4.26
CA THR A 95 15.23 5.87 -5.61
C THR A 95 13.98 5.00 -5.65
N VAL A 96 14.00 3.82 -5.01
CA VAL A 96 12.81 2.96 -4.92
C VAL A 96 11.65 3.68 -4.21
N LYS A 97 11.95 4.39 -3.12
CA LYS A 97 10.96 5.18 -2.37
C LYS A 97 10.33 6.30 -3.22
N GLU A 98 11.15 7.07 -3.94
CA GLU A 98 10.68 8.21 -4.73
C GLU A 98 9.92 7.77 -5.99
N ASP A 99 10.47 6.81 -6.74
CA ASP A 99 9.92 6.40 -8.04
C ASP A 99 8.71 5.47 -7.90
N PHE A 100 8.60 4.75 -6.76
CA PHE A 100 7.58 3.71 -6.56
C PHE A 100 6.84 3.87 -5.22
N SER A 101 6.61 5.10 -4.77
CA SER A 101 6.02 5.43 -3.45
C SER A 101 4.71 4.69 -3.11
N SER A 102 3.90 4.34 -4.10
CA SER A 102 2.64 3.60 -3.93
C SER A 102 2.80 2.08 -3.82
N THR A 103 4.02 1.56 -3.85
CA THR A 103 4.30 0.12 -3.87
C THR A 103 4.77 -0.41 -2.50
N PRO A 104 4.54 -1.69 -2.19
CA PRO A 104 5.11 -2.31 -0.99
C PRO A 104 6.64 -2.24 -0.94
N SER A 105 7.31 -2.30 -2.09
CA SER A 105 8.77 -2.18 -2.19
C SER A 105 9.29 -0.83 -1.70
N ALA A 106 8.54 0.26 -1.92
CA ALA A 106 8.88 1.56 -1.34
C ALA A 106 8.73 1.55 0.18
N VAL A 107 7.68 0.94 0.73
CA VAL A 107 7.50 0.79 2.19
C VAL A 107 8.65 0.01 2.81
N TRP A 108 9.00 -1.14 2.24
CA TRP A 108 10.16 -1.92 2.67
C TRP A 108 11.47 -1.15 2.51
N GLY A 109 11.61 -0.39 1.41
CA GLY A 109 12.75 0.50 1.19
C GLY A 109 12.90 1.55 2.29
N GLN A 110 11.79 2.15 2.73
CA GLN A 110 11.79 3.07 3.87
C GLN A 110 12.21 2.39 5.17
N ILE A 111 11.71 1.18 5.45
CA ILE A 111 12.12 0.40 6.64
C ILE A 111 13.62 0.09 6.61
N GLN A 112 14.16 -0.32 5.45
CA GLN A 112 15.59 -0.58 5.30
C GLN A 112 16.43 0.68 5.45
N LEU A 113 16.00 1.81 4.89
CA LEU A 113 16.65 3.11 5.09
C LEU A 113 16.66 3.50 6.57
N THR A 114 15.55 3.28 7.29
CA THR A 114 15.48 3.50 8.74
C THR A 114 16.53 2.66 9.47
N HIS A 115 16.72 1.40 9.12
CA HIS A 115 17.76 0.57 9.75
C HIS A 115 19.17 1.08 9.44
N ILE A 116 19.43 1.53 8.22
CA ILE A 116 20.71 2.16 7.84
C ILE A 116 20.94 3.43 8.68
N ASP A 117 19.92 4.28 8.80
CA ASP A 117 19.99 5.50 9.61
C ASP A 117 20.21 5.15 11.11
N GLN A 118 19.56 4.10 11.62
CA GLN A 118 19.75 3.59 12.98
C GLN A 118 21.18 3.11 13.23
N GLU A 119 21.74 2.30 12.33
CA GLU A 119 23.13 1.81 12.42
C GLU A 119 24.15 2.96 12.36
N ALA A 120 23.83 4.02 11.60
CA ALA A 120 24.62 5.23 11.55
C ALA A 120 24.44 6.16 12.77
N GLY A 121 23.59 5.78 13.75
CA GLY A 121 23.26 6.59 14.92
C GLY A 121 22.39 7.83 14.62
N LYS A 122 21.84 7.92 13.39
CA LYS A 122 20.96 9.00 12.92
C LYS A 122 19.52 8.73 13.36
N TYR A 123 19.32 8.63 14.67
CA TYR A 123 18.03 8.22 15.23
C TYR A 123 16.91 9.20 14.91
N LYS A 124 17.21 10.49 14.80
CA LYS A 124 16.20 11.51 14.47
C LYS A 124 15.65 11.29 13.07
N GLU A 125 16.53 11.13 12.09
CA GLU A 125 16.19 10.88 10.69
C GLU A 125 15.41 9.55 10.54
N ALA A 126 15.84 8.51 11.27
CA ALA A 126 15.16 7.23 11.32
C ALA A 126 13.72 7.35 11.86
N ILE A 127 13.53 8.11 12.94
CA ILE A 127 12.22 8.38 13.56
C ILE A 127 11.35 9.20 12.60
N ASP A 128 11.86 10.30 12.05
CA ASP A 128 11.11 11.18 11.15
C ASP A 128 10.61 10.41 9.92
N ARG A 129 11.44 9.50 9.37
CA ARG A 129 11.05 8.62 8.27
C ARG A 129 9.90 7.69 8.65
N LEU A 130 9.97 7.02 9.80
CA LEU A 130 8.92 6.10 10.21
C LEU A 130 7.62 6.82 10.64
N GLU A 131 7.69 8.03 11.20
CA GLU A 131 6.48 8.81 11.48
C GLU A 131 5.81 9.28 10.19
N SER A 132 6.58 9.68 9.17
CA SER A 132 6.05 9.97 7.82
C SER A 132 5.36 8.72 7.27
N LEU A 133 6.06 7.59 7.26
CA LEU A 133 5.51 6.33 6.79
C LEU A 133 4.24 5.94 7.56
N LYS A 134 4.24 6.06 8.90
CA LYS A 134 3.05 5.77 9.72
C LYS A 134 1.87 6.69 9.39
N SER A 135 2.11 7.93 8.95
CA SER A 135 1.06 8.85 8.54
C SER A 135 0.50 8.53 7.14
N GLU A 136 1.34 7.99 6.26
CA GLU A 136 0.97 7.49 4.93
C GLU A 136 0.19 6.17 5.03
N LEU A 137 0.60 5.29 5.95
CA LEU A 137 -0.10 4.05 6.25
C LEU A 137 -1.41 4.35 6.98
N GLY A 138 -2.48 3.69 6.55
CA GLY A 138 -3.75 3.74 7.29
C GLY A 138 -3.61 3.16 8.70
N LYS A 139 -4.44 3.61 9.64
CA LYS A 139 -4.44 3.06 11.01
C LYS A 139 -4.62 1.55 11.06
N GLU A 140 -5.39 0.98 10.14
CA GLU A 140 -5.65 -0.47 10.05
C GLU A 140 -4.75 -1.18 9.04
N ASP A 141 -3.67 -0.53 8.58
CA ASP A 141 -2.70 -1.17 7.71
C ASP A 141 -1.98 -2.32 8.43
N LEU A 142 -1.80 -3.44 7.73
CA LEU A 142 -1.15 -4.64 8.25
C LEU A 142 0.32 -4.41 8.66
N LEU A 143 0.97 -3.38 8.10
CA LEU A 143 2.35 -3.01 8.41
C LEU A 143 2.45 -2.04 9.58
N ASN A 144 1.35 -1.45 10.04
CA ASN A 144 1.35 -0.51 11.16
C ASN A 144 1.96 -1.10 12.46
N PRO A 145 1.68 -2.36 12.86
CA PRO A 145 2.34 -2.97 14.01
C PRO A 145 3.87 -3.03 13.89
N LEU A 146 4.39 -3.33 12.69
CA LEU A 146 5.83 -3.35 12.43
C LEU A 146 6.44 -1.95 12.58
N VAL A 147 5.79 -0.93 12.02
CA VAL A 147 6.23 0.47 12.14
C VAL A 147 6.20 0.94 13.59
N LEU A 148 5.17 0.59 14.36
CA LEU A 148 5.08 0.90 15.79
C LEU A 148 6.21 0.23 16.60
N ALA A 149 6.53 -1.03 16.30
CA ALA A 149 7.62 -1.75 16.97
C ALA A 149 8.98 -1.07 16.70
N ASN A 150 9.26 -0.72 15.44
CA ASN A 150 10.51 -0.04 15.06
C ASN A 150 10.59 1.39 15.64
N LEU A 151 9.48 2.15 15.63
CA LEU A 151 9.42 3.46 16.29
C LEU A 151 9.68 3.34 17.79
N GLY A 152 9.08 2.36 18.47
CA GLY A 152 9.33 2.11 19.88
C GLY A 152 10.81 1.86 20.19
N ALA A 153 11.48 1.03 19.39
CA ALA A 153 12.89 0.74 19.53
C ALA A 153 13.77 1.97 19.28
N LEU A 154 13.48 2.75 18.23
CA LEU A 154 14.21 3.98 17.93
C LEU A 154 14.01 5.06 18.99
N TYR A 155 12.79 5.24 19.48
CA TYR A 155 12.52 6.18 20.56
C TYR A 155 13.30 5.81 21.82
N GLU A 156 13.40 4.52 22.13
CA GLU A 156 14.19 4.04 23.25
C GLU A 156 15.69 4.31 23.05
N GLN A 157 16.25 3.96 21.89
CA GLN A 157 17.66 4.21 21.57
C GLN A 157 18.00 5.71 21.60
N ASN A 158 17.04 6.55 21.23
CA ASN A 158 17.15 8.00 21.27
C ASN A 158 16.73 8.62 22.62
N GLN A 159 16.61 7.82 23.69
CA GLN A 159 16.23 8.21 25.06
C GLN A 159 14.88 8.94 25.19
N GLN A 160 14.00 8.84 24.20
CA GLN A 160 12.63 9.36 24.23
C GLN A 160 11.69 8.32 24.85
N LEU A 161 11.94 7.95 26.10
CA LEU A 161 11.32 6.80 26.76
C LEU A 161 9.79 6.89 26.83
N ASP A 162 9.22 8.07 27.08
CA ASP A 162 7.76 8.25 27.12
C ASP A 162 7.10 7.98 25.76
N LYS A 163 7.77 8.34 24.65
CA LYS A 163 7.28 8.03 23.30
C LYS A 163 7.43 6.56 22.97
N ALA A 164 8.50 5.91 23.44
CA ALA A 164 8.68 4.47 23.31
C ALA A 164 7.55 3.71 24.05
N VAL A 165 7.19 4.14 25.27
CA VAL A 165 6.04 3.59 26.01
C VAL A 165 4.77 3.75 25.18
N ALA A 166 4.48 4.95 24.68
CA ALA A 166 3.27 5.20 23.88
C ALA A 166 3.21 4.34 22.60
N ALA A 167 4.33 4.17 21.91
CA ALA A 167 4.42 3.33 20.71
C ALA A 167 4.14 1.85 21.03
N TYR A 168 4.74 1.31 22.09
CA TYR A 168 4.49 -0.07 22.49
C TYR A 168 3.10 -0.28 23.11
N GLU A 169 2.50 0.71 23.78
CA GLU A 169 1.11 0.65 24.22
C GLU A 169 0.12 0.60 23.04
N LEU A 170 0.41 1.32 21.96
CA LEU A 170 -0.36 1.21 20.71
C LEU A 170 -0.18 -0.17 20.07
N LEU A 171 1.05 -0.71 20.08
CA LEU A 171 1.33 -2.06 19.59
C LEU A 171 0.61 -3.13 20.40
N HIS A 172 0.54 -2.98 21.72
CA HIS A 172 -0.14 -3.92 22.61
C HIS A 172 -1.63 -4.07 22.30
N LYS A 173 -2.26 -3.05 21.69
CA LYS A 173 -3.67 -3.08 21.26
C LYS A 173 -3.87 -3.80 19.93
N ARG A 174 -2.80 -4.23 19.25
CA ARG A 174 -2.86 -4.95 17.97
C ARG A 174 -2.90 -6.45 18.22
N GLU A 175 -3.94 -7.08 17.68
CA GLU A 175 -4.13 -8.52 17.78
C GLU A 175 -2.91 -9.26 17.22
N GLY A 176 -2.38 -10.20 18.00
CA GLY A 176 -1.20 -10.99 17.63
C GLY A 176 0.15 -10.34 18.00
N TYR A 177 0.18 -9.08 18.41
CA TYR A 177 1.40 -8.36 18.81
C TYR A 177 1.49 -8.10 20.32
N GLU A 178 0.56 -8.61 21.11
CA GLU A 178 0.44 -8.27 22.52
C GLU A 178 1.66 -8.75 23.32
N ALA A 179 2.17 -9.95 23.01
CA ALA A 179 3.33 -10.53 23.65
C ALA A 179 4.60 -9.70 23.38
N LEU A 180 4.84 -9.36 22.10
CA LEU A 180 5.97 -8.52 21.69
C LEU A 180 5.95 -7.15 22.37
N ALA A 181 4.76 -6.53 22.45
CA ALA A 181 4.59 -5.26 23.13
C ALA A 181 4.86 -5.36 24.63
N LEU A 182 4.34 -6.39 25.31
CA LEU A 182 4.54 -6.57 26.75
C LEU A 182 6.00 -6.85 27.11
N SER A 183 6.72 -7.67 26.33
CA SER A 183 8.15 -7.91 26.58
C SER A 183 8.97 -6.61 26.43
N ASN A 184 8.66 -5.79 25.42
CA ASN A 184 9.33 -4.51 25.21
C ASN A 184 8.96 -3.46 26.28
N LEU A 185 7.69 -3.36 26.67
CA LEU A 185 7.25 -2.47 27.75
C LEU A 185 7.90 -2.85 29.10
N GLY A 186 7.96 -4.14 29.42
CA GLY A 186 8.60 -4.60 30.65
C GLY A 186 10.08 -4.21 30.70
N ARG A 187 10.80 -4.41 29.58
CA ARG A 187 12.21 -4.01 29.44
C ARG A 187 12.40 -2.50 29.54
N LEU A 188 11.49 -1.73 28.94
CA LEU A 188 11.52 -0.28 28.99
C LEU A 188 11.25 0.25 30.40
N TYR A 189 10.26 -0.29 31.12
CA TYR A 189 10.02 0.07 32.52
C TYR A 189 11.19 -0.29 33.42
N GLU A 190 11.88 -1.40 33.14
CA GLU A 190 13.11 -1.76 33.83
C GLU A 190 14.23 -0.73 33.58
N SER A 191 14.43 -0.27 32.33
CA SER A 191 15.40 0.80 32.03
C SER A 191 15.03 2.16 32.64
N MET A 192 13.74 2.37 32.94
CA MET A 192 13.25 3.55 33.64
C MET A 192 13.28 3.40 35.18
N GLU A 193 13.84 2.30 35.69
CA GLU A 193 13.85 1.94 37.11
C GLU A 193 12.47 1.78 37.77
N LYS A 194 11.41 1.63 36.96
CA LYS A 194 10.02 1.45 37.43
C LYS A 194 9.74 -0.02 37.69
N LYS A 195 10.38 -0.57 38.72
CA LYS A 195 10.40 -2.01 39.03
C LYS A 195 9.00 -2.63 39.16
N GLU A 196 8.07 -1.96 39.84
CA GLU A 196 6.71 -2.48 40.05
C GLU A 196 5.95 -2.62 38.72
N GLN A 197 6.10 -1.62 37.83
CA GLN A 197 5.49 -1.65 36.51
C GLN A 197 6.13 -2.71 35.61
N ALA A 198 7.45 -2.87 35.67
CA ALA A 198 8.17 -3.90 34.94
C ALA A 198 7.70 -5.31 35.35
N VAL A 199 7.65 -5.59 36.67
CA VAL A 199 7.16 -6.88 37.19
C VAL A 199 5.73 -7.15 36.77
N ALA A 200 4.81 -6.19 36.95
CA ALA A 200 3.42 -6.35 36.56
C ALA A 200 3.28 -6.63 35.04
N THR A 201 4.09 -5.97 34.21
CA THR A 201 4.08 -6.14 32.75
C THR A 201 4.62 -7.51 32.34
N TYR A 202 5.73 -7.93 32.92
CA TYR A 202 6.32 -9.26 32.67
C TYR A 202 5.40 -10.40 33.15
N GLN A 203 4.69 -10.24 34.27
CA GLN A 203 3.70 -11.23 34.72
C GLN A 203 2.52 -11.35 33.74
N ARG A 204 2.06 -10.23 33.16
CA ARG A 204 1.04 -10.25 32.11
C ARG A 204 1.54 -10.98 30.86
N TYR A 205 2.79 -10.76 30.46
CA TYR A 205 3.42 -11.50 29.35
C TYR A 205 3.42 -13.01 29.61
N MET A 206 3.83 -13.44 30.80
CA MET A 206 3.86 -14.87 31.17
C MET A 206 2.46 -15.50 31.14
N SER A 207 1.47 -14.81 31.69
CA SER A 207 0.07 -15.27 31.70
C SER A 207 -0.49 -15.40 30.28
N LEU A 208 -0.18 -14.45 29.39
CA LEU A 208 -0.63 -14.45 28.00
C LEU A 208 -0.06 -15.64 27.22
N THR A 209 1.26 -15.85 27.32
CA THR A 209 1.96 -16.92 26.58
C THR A 209 1.61 -18.31 27.12
N GLU A 210 1.37 -18.45 28.42
CA GLU A 210 0.83 -19.68 29.02
C GLU A 210 -0.58 -19.98 28.51
N LYS A 211 -1.49 -18.99 28.51
CA LYS A 211 -2.87 -19.19 28.04
C LYS A 211 -2.95 -19.55 26.56
N LYS A 212 -2.10 -18.97 25.71
CA LYS A 212 -2.05 -19.30 24.28
C LYS A 212 -1.44 -20.69 24.01
N GLY A 213 -0.95 -21.40 25.04
CA GLY A 213 -0.34 -22.71 24.88
C GLY A 213 0.90 -22.66 23.99
N GLU A 214 1.56 -21.50 23.90
CA GLU A 214 2.64 -21.25 22.96
C GLU A 214 3.90 -22.01 23.38
N ALA A 215 3.97 -23.27 22.92
CA ALA A 215 5.20 -24.00 22.62
C ALA A 215 5.62 -23.80 21.15
N GLY A 216 5.30 -22.63 20.56
CA GLY A 216 5.69 -22.19 19.21
C GLY A 216 7.12 -21.60 19.16
N PRO A 217 7.66 -21.28 17.97
CA PRO A 217 9.08 -21.40 17.59
C PRO A 217 10.08 -20.74 18.54
N ALA A 218 11.33 -21.19 18.51
CA ALA A 218 12.44 -20.86 19.43
C ALA A 218 12.60 -19.38 19.89
N GLN A 219 12.06 -18.39 19.16
CA GLN A 219 11.97 -17.01 19.61
C GLN A 219 11.00 -16.78 20.77
N ASN A 220 9.84 -17.44 20.80
CA ASN A 220 8.87 -17.29 21.90
C ASN A 220 9.40 -17.95 23.18
N SER A 221 10.12 -19.07 23.06
CA SER A 221 10.81 -19.67 24.20
C SER A 221 11.94 -18.76 24.72
N LEU A 222 12.77 -18.20 23.83
CA LEU A 222 13.83 -17.28 24.24
C LEU A 222 13.29 -16.02 24.92
N ALA A 223 12.25 -15.41 24.35
CA ALA A 223 11.61 -14.24 24.94
C ALA A 223 11.02 -14.54 26.32
N ARG A 224 10.40 -15.73 26.48
CA ARG A 224 9.92 -16.21 27.78
C ARG A 224 11.06 -16.38 28.78
N ASP A 225 12.17 -17.00 28.37
CA ASP A 225 13.33 -17.20 29.23
C ASP A 225 13.95 -15.87 29.67
N MET A 226 14.07 -14.91 28.74
CA MET A 226 14.54 -13.55 29.05
C MET A 226 13.63 -12.84 30.05
N VAL A 227 12.31 -12.90 29.84
CA VAL A 227 11.33 -12.30 30.76
C VAL A 227 11.39 -12.98 32.15
N GLN A 228 11.58 -14.30 32.21
CA GLN A 228 11.74 -15.01 33.48
C GLN A 228 13.03 -14.59 34.21
N ALA A 229 14.13 -14.45 33.48
CA ALA A 229 15.40 -13.98 34.04
C ALA A 229 15.28 -12.56 34.58
N SER A 230 14.63 -11.65 33.84
CA SER A 230 14.35 -10.28 34.32
C SER A 230 13.47 -10.27 35.56
N LEU A 231 12.42 -11.09 35.62
CA LEU A 231 11.59 -11.22 36.83
C LEU A 231 12.42 -11.67 38.04
N ASN A 232 13.24 -12.71 37.88
CA ASN A 232 14.09 -13.20 38.96
C ASN A 232 15.09 -12.13 39.42
N ARG A 233 15.65 -11.35 38.48
CA ARG A 233 16.58 -10.26 38.78
C ARG A 233 15.92 -9.12 39.55
N ILE A 234 14.69 -8.73 39.19
CA ILE A 234 14.02 -7.59 39.81
C ILE A 234 13.52 -7.92 41.23
N LEU A 235 13.21 -9.19 41.50
CA LEU A 235 12.65 -9.67 42.77
C LEU A 235 13.71 -10.05 43.83
N GLN A 236 14.99 -10.04 43.46
CA GLN A 236 16.13 -10.21 44.39
C GLN A 236 16.56 -8.85 44.95
#